data_AF-A0A2I3HUV0-F1
#
_entry.id   AF-A0A2I3HUV0-F1
#
_cell.length_a   1.000
_cell.length_b   1.000
_cell.length_c   1.000
_cell.angle_alpha   90.00
_cell.angle_beta   90.00
_cell.angle_gamma   90.00
#
_symmetry.space_group_name_H-M   'P 1'
#
loop_
_entity.id
_entity.type
_entity.pdbx_description
1 polymer ?
#
loop_
_entity_poly.entity_id
_entity_poly.type
_entity_poly.pdbx_seq_one_letter_code
_entity_poly.pdbx_strand_id
1 'polypeptide(L)'
;MWAGNAWRAALFWGPRRRRAQSALAQLRGILEGELEGIRGAGTWKSERVITSRQGPHIRVNGHPQGCRSKNSPLPPAGGCHLLSQLF
;
A
#
# COMPACT_ATOMS: atom_id res chain seq x y z
N MET A 1 20.20 4.46 54.23
CA MET A 1 19.85 5.46 53.19
C MET A 1 19.42 4.76 51.88
N TRP A 2 18.27 4.09 51.82
CA TRP A 2 17.75 3.51 50.55
C TRP A 2 16.21 3.52 50.43
N ALA A 3 15.46 3.96 51.44
CA ALA A 3 13.99 3.94 51.43
C ALA A 3 13.31 5.08 50.62
N GLY A 4 14.07 6.07 50.13
CA GLY A 4 13.53 7.28 49.50
C GLY A 4 13.23 7.19 47.99
N ASN A 5 13.68 6.15 47.29
CA ASN A 5 13.64 6.11 45.82
C ASN A 5 12.51 5.26 45.23
N ALA A 6 11.79 4.47 46.03
CA ALA A 6 10.70 3.62 45.55
C ALA A 6 9.47 4.44 45.08
N TRP A 7 9.19 5.56 45.75
CA TRP A 7 8.05 6.43 45.44
C TRP A 7 8.18 7.14 44.08
N ARG A 8 9.42 7.40 43.62
CA ARG A 8 9.65 8.02 42.31
C ARG A 8 9.27 7.08 41.16
N ALA A 9 9.51 5.78 41.30
CA ALA A 9 9.18 4.80 40.25
C ALA A 9 7.66 4.61 40.05
N ALA A 10 6.87 4.69 41.13
CA ALA A 10 5.43 4.56 41.07
C ALA A 10 4.73 5.73 40.34
N LEU A 11 5.27 6.96 40.47
CA LEU A 11 4.73 8.15 39.80
C LEU A 11 5.06 8.21 38.30
N PHE A 12 6.13 7.54 37.86
CA PHE A 12 6.48 7.46 36.44
C PHE A 12 5.69 6.37 35.69
N TRP A 13 5.11 5.38 36.37
CA TRP A 13 4.27 4.34 35.75
C TRP A 13 2.75 4.61 35.83
N GLY A 14 2.35 5.81 36.26
CA GLY A 14 1.02 6.39 36.00
C GLY A 14 0.76 6.63 34.50
N PRO A 15 -0.38 7.20 34.07
CA PRO A 15 -1.20 6.88 32.88
C PRO A 15 -0.55 7.07 31.48
N ARG A 16 0.67 6.57 31.27
CA ARG A 16 1.42 6.58 30.01
C ARG A 16 0.67 5.85 28.90
N ARG A 17 -0.06 4.78 29.22
CA ARG A 17 -0.87 4.05 28.22
C ARG A 17 -1.99 4.91 27.61
N ARG A 18 -2.70 5.72 28.42
CA ARG A 18 -3.79 6.57 27.93
C ARG A 18 -3.26 7.70 27.02
N ARG A 19 -2.14 8.33 27.43
CA ARG A 19 -1.47 9.36 26.62
C ARG A 19 -0.87 8.81 25.32
N ALA A 20 -0.31 7.60 25.35
CA ALA A 20 0.19 6.94 24.15
C ALA A 20 -0.94 6.62 23.16
N GLN A 21 -2.11 6.18 23.65
CA GLN A 21 -3.29 5.95 22.82
C GLN A 21 -3.83 7.23 22.19
N SER A 22 -3.88 8.35 22.93
CA SER A 22 -4.32 9.64 22.37
C SER A 22 -3.35 10.17 21.31
N ALA A 23 -2.04 10.06 21.53
CA ALA A 23 -1.04 10.45 20.55
C ALA A 23 -1.10 9.58 19.28
N LEU A 24 -1.33 8.28 19.44
CA LEU A 24 -1.51 7.35 18.31
C LEU A 24 -2.77 7.71 17.51
N ALA A 25 -3.90 7.98 18.17
CA ALA A 25 -5.13 8.39 17.51
C ALA A 25 -4.97 9.68 16.71
N GLN A 26 -4.29 10.68 17.28
CA GLN A 26 -3.96 11.93 16.58
C GLN A 26 -3.08 11.68 15.35
N LEU A 27 -2.04 10.85 15.49
CA LEU A 27 -1.16 10.50 14.38
C LEU A 27 -1.91 9.80 13.23
N ARG A 28 -2.83 8.87 13.55
CA ARG A 28 -3.67 8.21 12.53
C ARG A 28 -4.51 9.22 11.77
N GLY A 29 -5.17 10.15 12.46
CA GLY A 29 -5.97 11.19 11.82
C GLY A 29 -5.16 12.08 10.87
N ILE A 30 -3.93 12.45 11.25
CA ILE A 30 -3.01 13.19 10.37
C ILE A 30 -2.67 12.35 9.13
N LEU A 31 -2.24 11.11 9.31
CA LEU A 31 -1.85 10.23 8.20
C LEU A 31 -3.02 9.96 7.24
N GLU A 32 -4.23 9.75 7.76
CA GLU A 32 -5.43 9.57 6.95
C GLU A 32 -5.74 10.81 6.10
N GLY A 33 -5.61 12.01 6.68
CA GLY A 33 -5.76 13.27 5.95
C GLY A 33 -4.73 13.45 4.83
N GLU A 34 -3.45 13.16 5.11
CA GLU A 34 -2.38 13.22 4.10
C GLU A 34 -2.60 12.20 2.97
N LEU A 35 -3.02 10.96 3.31
CA LEU A 35 -3.33 9.93 2.31
C LEU A 35 -4.51 10.33 1.42
N GLU A 36 -5.53 10.97 2.00
CA GLU A 36 -6.65 11.50 1.24
C GLU A 36 -6.21 12.66 0.33
N GLY A 37 -5.32 13.53 0.81
CA GLY A 37 -4.68 14.56 -0.02
C GLY A 37 -3.95 13.97 -1.23
N ILE A 38 -3.18 12.90 -1.04
CA ILE A 38 -2.47 12.18 -2.12
C ILE A 38 -3.46 11.57 -3.13
N ARG A 39 -4.56 10.96 -2.65
CA ARG A 39 -5.61 10.40 -3.50
C ARG A 39 -6.35 11.47 -4.30
N GLY A 40 -6.79 12.54 -3.62
CA GLY A 40 -7.50 13.66 -4.23
C GLY A 40 -6.64 14.43 -5.23
N ALA A 41 -5.33 14.51 -5.02
CA ALA A 41 -4.38 15.09 -5.97
C ALA A 41 -4.09 14.17 -7.19
N GLY A 42 -4.59 12.94 -7.21
CA GLY A 42 -4.30 11.96 -8.25
C GLY A 42 -2.85 11.46 -8.26
N THR A 43 -2.10 11.70 -7.19
CA THR A 43 -0.70 11.26 -7.06
C THR A 43 -0.56 9.91 -6.35
N TRP A 44 -1.68 9.31 -5.96
CA TRP A 44 -1.74 7.96 -5.41
C TRP A 44 -1.17 6.93 -6.40
N LYS A 45 -0.21 6.14 -5.95
CA LYS A 45 0.41 5.06 -6.73
C LYS A 45 0.03 3.72 -6.14
N SER A 46 -0.79 2.96 -6.87
CA SER A 46 -1.02 1.55 -6.58
C SER A 46 0.13 0.70 -7.10
N GLU A 47 0.50 -0.32 -6.32
CA GLU A 47 1.50 -1.28 -6.76
C GLU A 47 0.95 -2.17 -7.88
N ARG A 48 1.79 -2.45 -8.88
CA ARG A 48 1.52 -3.44 -9.93
C ARG A 48 2.37 -4.67 -9.65
N VAL A 49 1.73 -5.82 -9.47
CA VAL A 49 2.44 -7.08 -9.16
C VAL A 49 2.99 -7.69 -10.44
N ILE A 50 4.32 -7.77 -10.56
CA ILE A 50 5.00 -8.49 -11.65
C ILE A 50 5.10 -9.97 -11.27
N THR A 51 4.53 -10.85 -12.09
CA THR A 51 4.44 -12.30 -11.82
C THR A 51 5.48 -13.11 -12.59
N SER A 52 6.27 -12.47 -13.44
CA SER A 52 7.39 -13.08 -14.18
C SER A 52 8.73 -12.67 -13.59
N ARG A 53 9.80 -13.34 -14.05
CA ARG A 53 11.17 -12.83 -13.86
C ARG A 53 11.38 -11.54 -14.68
N GLN A 54 12.38 -10.76 -14.29
CA GLN A 54 12.82 -9.59 -15.03
C GLN A 54 13.38 -9.99 -16.41
N GLY A 55 12.96 -9.29 -17.46
CA GLY A 55 13.44 -9.54 -18.81
C GLY A 55 12.63 -8.78 -19.86
N PRO A 56 12.89 -9.02 -21.16
CA PRO A 56 12.17 -8.36 -22.25
C PRO A 56 10.66 -8.67 -22.26
N HIS A 57 10.28 -9.80 -21.66
CA HIS A 57 8.89 -10.23 -21.54
C HIS A 57 8.50 -10.25 -20.07
N ILE A 58 7.75 -9.23 -19.65
CA ILE A 58 7.19 -9.13 -18.30
C ILE A 58 5.71 -9.50 -18.28
N ARG A 59 5.27 -10.17 -17.22
CA ARG A 59 3.86 -10.43 -16.95
C ARG A 59 3.46 -9.65 -15.71
N VAL A 60 2.38 -8.89 -15.83
CA VAL A 60 1.81 -8.12 -14.73
C VAL A 60 0.46 -8.74 -14.38
N ASN A 61 0.20 -8.92 -13.09
CA ASN A 61 -1.06 -9.46 -12.61
C ASN A 61 -2.25 -8.61 -13.11
N GLY A 62 -3.32 -9.26 -13.55
CA GLY A 62 -4.51 -8.59 -14.10
C GLY A 62 -4.36 -7.98 -15.49
N HIS A 63 -3.20 -8.10 -16.15
CA HIS A 63 -3.03 -7.65 -17.54
C HIS A 63 -3.07 -8.84 -18.51
N PRO A 64 -4.01 -8.89 -19.48
CA PRO A 64 -3.97 -9.92 -20.50
C PRO A 64 -2.66 -9.79 -21.30
N GLN A 65 -2.02 -10.93 -21.62
CA GLN A 65 -0.84 -11.02 -22.48
C GLN A 65 -1.21 -10.67 -23.93
N GLY A 66 -1.60 -9.43 -24.17
CA GLY A 66 -2.44 -9.06 -25.30
C GLY A 66 -1.81 -8.12 -26.32
N CYS A 67 -0.49 -8.14 -26.50
CA CYS A 67 0.17 -7.44 -27.61
C CYS A 67 1.05 -8.44 -28.38
N ARG A 68 0.45 -9.52 -28.87
CA ARG A 68 1.16 -10.42 -29.80
C ARG A 68 1.45 -9.62 -31.07
N SER A 69 2.73 -9.39 -31.38
CA SER A 69 3.15 -8.77 -32.64
C SER A 69 2.46 -9.46 -33.81
N LYS A 70 1.88 -8.66 -34.73
CA LYS A 70 1.12 -9.14 -35.91
C LYS A 70 1.95 -10.01 -36.88
N ASN A 71 3.24 -10.20 -36.60
CA ASN A 71 4.19 -10.90 -37.46
C ASN A 71 4.42 -12.37 -37.02
N SER A 72 3.47 -13.00 -36.31
CA SER A 72 3.60 -14.40 -35.86
C SER A 72 3.04 -15.34 -36.94
N PRO A 73 3.78 -16.36 -37.42
CA PRO A 73 3.33 -17.25 -38.50
C PRO A 73 2.31 -18.34 -38.07
N LEU A 74 1.63 -18.18 -36.94
CA LEU A 74 0.68 -19.17 -36.40
C LEU A 74 -0.76 -18.64 -36.50
N PRO A 75 -1.74 -19.48 -36.87
CA PRO A 75 -3.11 -19.03 -37.11
C PRO A 75 -3.80 -18.54 -35.82
N PRO A 76 -4.73 -17.57 -35.94
CA PRO A 76 -5.36 -16.93 -34.79
C PRO A 76 -6.35 -17.88 -34.11
N ALA A 77 -6.01 -18.32 -32.89
CA ALA A 77 -6.99 -18.89 -31.98
C ALA A 77 -7.70 -17.75 -31.23
N GLY A 78 -8.92 -17.44 -31.68
CA GLY A 78 -10.03 -16.98 -30.84
C GLY A 78 -9.93 -15.63 -30.13
N GLY A 79 -10.74 -14.67 -30.61
CA GLY A 79 -11.62 -13.89 -29.74
C GLY A 79 -11.04 -12.65 -29.07
N CYS A 80 -11.21 -11.51 -29.73
CA CYS A 80 -11.15 -10.18 -29.13
C CYS A 80 -12.31 -10.01 -28.12
N HIS A 81 -12.02 -9.72 -26.85
CA HIS A 81 -13.02 -9.12 -25.95
C HIS A 81 -12.47 -7.86 -25.27
N LEU A 82 -12.93 -6.75 -25.84
CA LEU A 82 -13.44 -5.51 -25.23
C LEU A 82 -12.65 -4.89 -24.07
N LEU A 83 -11.90 -3.85 -24.43
CA LEU A 83 -11.97 -2.51 -23.83
C LEU A 83 -13.28 -2.29 -23.04
N SER A 84 -13.27 -2.56 -21.74
CA SER A 84 -14.28 -2.13 -20.75
C SER A 84 -13.89 -2.50 -19.33
N GLN A 85 -12.75 -2.01 -18.81
CA GLN A 85 -12.50 -1.85 -17.35
C GLN A 85 -11.55 -0.65 -17.21
N LEU A 86 -11.99 0.57 -17.53
CA LEU A 86 -12.61 1.56 -16.62
C LEU A 86 -11.75 1.85 -15.38
N PHE A 87 -11.46 3.15 -15.23
CA PHE A 87 -11.19 3.91 -14.02
C PHE A 87 -11.13 3.15 -12.69
#